data_AF-A0A966BVS3-F1
#
_entry.id   AF-A0A966BVS3-F1
#
_cell.length_a   1.000
_cell.length_b   1.000
_cell.length_c   1.000
_cell.angle_alpha   90.00
_cell.angle_beta   90.00
_cell.angle_gamma   90.00
#
_symmetry.space_group_name_H-M   'P 1'
#
loop_
_entity.id
_entity.type
_entity.pdbx_description
1 polymer ?
#
loop_
_entity_poly.entity_id
_entity_poly.type
_entity_poly.pdbx_seq_one_letter_code
_entity_poly.pdbx_strand_id
1 'polypeptide(L)' 'MIESQIKFKRRESSSLTLLRMIFKSGAIRYQLIIDYDSGIKSDILDYRTKDEALKDFEYFAVR' A
#
# COMPACT_ATOMS: atom_id res chain seq x y z
N MET A 1 -7.26 -15.33 -5.32
CA MET A 1 -6.77 -13.96 -5.05
C MET A 1 -7.53 -13.07 -6.01
N ILE A 2 -8.37 -12.16 -5.50
CA ILE A 2 -9.03 -11.17 -6.36
C ILE A 2 -8.19 -9.91 -6.26
N GLU A 3 -7.75 -9.43 -7.42
CA GLU A 3 -6.90 -8.25 -7.59
C GLU A 3 -7.69 -6.99 -7.26
N SER A 4 -7.16 -6.12 -6.40
CA SER A 4 -7.62 -4.74 -6.35
C SER A 4 -6.53 -3.81 -5.80
N GLN A 5 -6.06 -2.91 -6.66
CA GLN A 5 -5.30 -1.73 -6.28
C GLN A 5 -6.28 -0.63 -5.90
N ILE A 6 -6.13 -0.03 -4.71
CA ILE A 6 -7.00 1.08 -4.28
C ILE A 6 -6.36 2.42 -4.66
N LYS A 7 -5.06 2.58 -4.42
CA LYS A 7 -4.37 3.84 -4.68
C LYS A 7 -2.92 3.61 -5.11
N PHE A 8 -2.45 4.46 -6.00
CA PHE A 8 -1.06 4.56 -6.41
C PHE A 8 -0.62 6.02 -6.35
N LYS A 9 0.59 6.28 -5.87
CA LYS A 9 1.20 7.61 -5.94
C LYS A 9 2.68 7.47 -6.27
N ARG A 10 3.13 8.20 -7.29
CA ARG A 10 4.54 8.30 -7.65
C ARG A 10 5.11 9.63 -7.19
N ARG A 11 6.36 9.61 -6.75
CA ARG A 11 7.17 10.75 -6.28
C ARG A 11 8.50 10.73 -7.03
N GLU A 12 9.29 11.79 -6.85
CA GLU A 12 10.60 11.94 -7.51
C GLU A 12 11.63 10.87 -7.10
N SER A 13 11.44 10.19 -5.97
CA SER A 13 12.40 9.18 -5.47
C SER A 13 11.73 7.92 -4.91
N SER A 14 10.41 7.78 -5.06
CA SER A 14 9.68 6.59 -4.60
C SER A 14 8.29 6.46 -5.24
N SER A 15 7.71 5.29 -5.14
CA SER A 15 6.32 5.01 -5.47
C SER A 15 5.61 4.31 -4.32
N LEU A 16 4.31 4.56 -4.20
CA LEU A 16 3.47 4.07 -3.12
C LEU A 16 2.27 3.37 -3.73
N THR A 17 2.06 2.12 -3.34
CA THR A 17 0.91 1.35 -3.80
C THR A 17 0.13 0.83 -2.60
N LEU A 18 -1.13 1.24 -2.48
CA LEU A 18 -2.06 0.67 -1.52
C LEU A 18 -2.94 -0.37 -2.19
N LEU A 19 -2.77 -1.62 -1.80
CA LEU A 19 -3.52 -2.78 -2.26
C LEU A 19 -4.62 -3.14 -1.26
N ARG A 20 -5.73 -3.64 -1.77
CA ARG A 20 -6.74 -4.36 -0.99
C ARG A 20 -6.83 -5.78 -1.49
N MET A 21 -6.63 -6.71 -0.57
CA MET A 21 -6.68 -8.14 -0.82
C MET A 21 -7.97 -8.70 -0.24
N ILE A 22 -8.81 -9.27 -1.11
CA ILE A 22 -10.03 -9.99 -0.70
C ILE A 22 -9.74 -11.48 -0.85
N PHE A 23 -9.77 -12.20 0.27
CA PHE A 23 -9.56 -13.64 0.32
C PHE A 23 -10.85 -14.38 -0.01
N LYS A 24 -10.74 -15.62 -0.51
CA LYS A 24 -11.92 -16.47 -0.79
C LYS A 24 -12.78 -16.73 0.46
N SER A 25 -12.20 -16.60 1.65
CA SER A 25 -12.89 -16.66 2.94
C SER A 25 -13.72 -15.42 3.28
N GLY A 26 -13.70 -14.37 2.45
CA GLY A 26 -14.33 -13.07 2.73
C GLY A 26 -13.47 -12.13 3.59
N ALA A 27 -12.33 -12.60 4.11
CA ALA A 27 -11.39 -11.74 4.83
C ALA A 27 -10.83 -10.64 3.90
N ILE A 28 -10.59 -9.46 4.47
CA ILE A 28 -10.00 -8.33 3.77
C ILE A 28 -8.69 -7.95 4.46
N ARG A 29 -7.63 -7.72 3.69
CA ARG A 29 -6.38 -7.10 4.16
C ARG A 29 -6.00 -5.94 3.27
N TYR A 30 -5.30 -4.98 3.85
CA TYR A 30 -4.76 -3.84 3.12
C TYR A 30 -3.24 -3.91 3.20
N GLN A 31 -2.56 -3.60 2.12
CA GLN A 31 -1.10 -3.63 2.06
C GLN A 31 -0.58 -2.37 1.39
N LEU A 32 0.29 -1.66 2.09
CA LEU A 32 1.00 -0.51 1.54
C LEU A 32 2.40 -0.96 1.14
N ILE A 33 2.71 -0.84 -0.15
CA ILE A 33 4.02 -1.09 -0.72
C ILE A 33 4.67 0.25 -1.00
N ILE A 34 5.89 0.45 -0.49
CA ILE A 34 6.70 1.64 -0.71
C ILE A 34 7.93 1.21 -1.50
N ASP A 35 7.99 1.58 -2.77
CA ASP A 35 9.11 1.27 -3.67
C ASP A 35 10.02 2.48 -3.77
N TYR A 36 11.30 2.33 -3.44
CA TYR A 36 12.27 3.43 -3.46
C TYR A 36 13.11 3.37 -4.73
N ASP A 37 13.20 4.48 -5.48
CA ASP A 37 13.95 4.52 -6.75
C ASP A 37 15.47 4.34 -6.56
N SER A 38 15.95 4.43 -5.32
CA SER A 38 17.36 4.29 -4.95
C SER A 38 17.90 2.84 -4.93
N GLY A 39 17.13 1.87 -5.43
CA GLY A 39 17.52 0.45 -5.42
C GLY A 39 17.48 -0.21 -4.03
N ILE A 40 16.82 0.42 -3.06
CA ILE A 40 16.58 -0.12 -1.72
C ILE A 40 15.30 -0.96 -1.75
N LYS A 41 15.32 -2.08 -1.01
CA LYS A 41 14.18 -2.97 -0.73
C LYS A 41 12.88 -2.17 -0.55
N SER A 42 11.84 -2.60 -1.24
CA SER A 42 10.48 -2.09 -1.04
C SER A 42 10.01 -2.44 0.38
N ASP A 43 9.44 -1.47 1.09
CA ASP A 43 8.80 -1.73 2.38
C ASP A 43 7.35 -2.16 2.16
N ILE A 44 6.91 -3.16 2.93
CA ILE A 44 5.55 -3.69 2.87
C ILE A 44 4.93 -3.62 4.25
N LEU A 45 3.84 -2.86 4.37
CA LEU A 45 3.08 -2.69 5.60
C LEU A 45 1.69 -3.31 5.44
N ASP A 46 1.33 -4.25 6.31
CA ASP A 46 0.02 -4.91 6.31
C ASP A 46 -0.91 -4.32 7.37
N TYR A 47 -2.17 -4.09 6.98
CA TYR A 47 -3.19 -3.51 7.85
C TYR A 47 -4.47 -4.36 7.84
N ARG A 48 -5.15 -4.34 8.99
CA ARG A 48 -6.45 -5.00 9.18
C ARG A 48 -7.60 -4.12 8.70
N THR A 49 -7.44 -2.79 8.74
CA THR A 49 -8.49 -1.83 8.40
C THR A 49 -8.09 -0.90 7.27
N LYS A 50 -9.09 -0.34 6.59
CA LYS A 50 -8.90 0.64 5.52
C LYS A 50 -8.33 1.95 6.04
N ASP A 51 -8.81 2.42 7.19
CA ASP A 51 -8.47 3.74 7.73
C ASP A 51 -7.00 3.82 8.16
N GLU A 52 -6.48 2.77 8.81
CA GLU A 52 -5.05 2.68 9.15
C GLU A 52 -4.19 2.72 7.89
N ALA A 53 -4.57 1.93 6.88
CA ALA A 53 -3.82 1.86 5.63
C ALA A 53 -3.85 3.17 4.84
N LEU A 54 -4.97 3.91 4.89
CA LEU A 54 -5.09 5.22 4.26
C LEU A 54 -4.31 6.30 4.98
N LYS A 55 -4.32 6.30 6.32
CA LYS A 55 -3.56 7.26 7.11
C LYS A 55 -2.07 7.16 6.81
N ASP A 56 -1.54 5.95 6.77
CA ASP A 56 -0.13 5.73 6.47
C ASP A 56 0.17 5.99 5.00
N PHE A 57 -0.72 5.58 4.07
CA PHE A 57 -0.58 5.97 2.66
C PHE A 57 -0.50 7.49 2.50
N GLU A 58 -1.34 8.26 3.17
CA GLU A 58 -1.34 9.73 3.10
C GLU A 58 -0.09 10.34 3.74
N TYR A 59 0.32 9.84 4.91
CA TYR A 59 1.57 10.25 5.56
C TYR A 59 2.78 10.04 4.64
N PHE A 60 2.91 8.83 4.10
CA PHE A 60 3.97 8.49 3.15
C PHE A 60 3.74 9.07 1.77
N ALA A 61 2.58 9.67 1.47
CA ALA A 61 2.26 10.34 0.20
C ALA A 61 2.53 11.85 0.20
N VAL A 62 2.72 12.49 1.36
CA VAL A 62 3.10 13.91 1.46
C VAL A 62 4.57 14.16 1.85
N ARG A 63 5.20 13.31 2.67
CA ARG A 63 6.65 13.39 3.01
C ARG A 63 7.54 12.75 1.97
#